data_AF-A0A928EU33-F1
#
_entry.id   AF-A0A928EU33-F1
#
_cell.length_a   1.000
_cell.length_b   1.000
_cell.length_c   1.000
_cell.angle_alpha   90.00
_cell.angle_beta   90.00
_cell.angle_gamma   90.00
#
_symmetry.space_group_name_H-M   'P 1'
#
loop_
_entity.id
_entity.type
_entity.pdbx_description
1 polymer ?
#
loop_
_entity_poly.entity_id
_entity_poly.type
_entity_poly.pdbx_seq_one_letter_code
_entity_poly.pdbx_strand_id
1 'polypeptide(L)' 'MANYSICGIDCDSCKFKVEQGCKGCKTIEGKVFWGECDLYKCNAEKGQEHCGKCAQFPCDTLKEWAASENSERIDNLRKL' A
#
# COMPACT_ATOMS: atom_id res chain seq x y z
N MET A 1 -6.91 -11.26 11.23
CA MET A 1 -5.75 -11.14 10.31
C MET A 1 -5.83 -9.76 9.72
N ALA A 2 -4.79 -8.94 9.90
CA ALA A 2 -4.76 -7.59 9.36
C ALA A 2 -4.79 -7.66 7.82
N ASN A 3 -5.61 -6.80 7.20
CA ASN A 3 -5.80 -6.79 5.75
C ASN A 3 -4.84 -5.76 5.16
N TYR A 4 -3.56 -6.13 5.12
CA TYR A 4 -2.52 -5.23 4.63
C TYR A 4 -2.62 -5.08 3.11
N SER A 5 -2.62 -3.83 2.66
CA SER A 5 -2.56 -3.47 1.24
C SER A 5 -1.16 -3.62 0.68
N ILE A 6 -1.04 -3.38 -0.64
CA ILE A 6 0.22 -3.52 -1.38
C ILE A 6 1.39 -2.73 -0.75
N CYS A 7 1.10 -1.62 -0.10
CA CYS A 7 2.06 -0.74 0.55
C CYS A 7 2.20 -0.96 2.06
N GLY A 8 1.53 -1.96 2.65
CA GLY A 8 1.58 -2.24 4.09
C GLY A 8 0.61 -1.46 4.96
N ILE A 9 -0.23 -0.60 4.37
CA ILE A 9 -1.31 0.02 5.13
C ILE A 9 -2.34 -1.04 5.50
N ASP A 10 -2.79 -1.04 6.75
CA ASP A 10 -3.92 -1.87 7.15
C ASP A 10 -5.21 -1.27 6.59
N CYS A 11 -5.81 -1.95 5.61
CA CYS A 11 -7.07 -1.51 5.02
C CYS A 11 -8.23 -1.58 6.01
N ASP A 12 -8.14 -2.43 7.04
CA ASP A 12 -9.20 -2.57 8.03
C ASP A 12 -9.28 -1.36 8.96
N SER A 13 -8.12 -0.80 9.32
CA SER A 13 -7.98 0.44 10.09
C SER A 13 -8.05 1.71 9.22
N CYS A 14 -8.22 1.57 7.91
CA CYS A 14 -8.23 2.70 6.98
C CYS A 14 -9.59 3.39 6.94
N LYS A 15 -9.64 4.67 7.37
CA LYS A 15 -10.88 5.47 7.39
C LYS A 15 -11.56 5.59 6.02
N PHE A 16 -10.77 5.62 4.94
CA PHE A 16 -11.28 5.69 3.57
C PHE A 16 -12.09 4.46 3.13
N LYS A 17 -11.91 3.30 3.78
CA LYS A 17 -12.77 2.11 3.55
C LYS A 17 -14.23 2.42 3.88
N VAL A 18 -14.46 3.16 4.96
CA VAL A 18 -15.81 3.54 5.44
C VAL A 18 -16.27 4.83 4.77
N GLU A 19 -15.44 5.88 4.76
CA GLU A 19 -15.84 7.20 4.26
C GLU A 19 -16.01 7.24 2.74
N GLN A 20 -15.19 6.50 1.99
CA GLN A 20 -15.19 6.51 0.52
C GLN A 20 -15.66 5.18 -0.07
N GLY A 21 -16.12 4.24 0.76
CA GLY A 21 -16.52 2.90 0.32
C GLY A 21 -15.39 2.15 -0.40
N CYS A 22 -14.13 2.44 -0.06
CA CYS A 22 -12.98 1.86 -0.73
C CYS A 22 -12.99 0.33 -0.58
N LYS A 23 -13.08 -0.39 -1.70
CA LYS A 23 -13.12 -1.87 -1.72
C LYS A 23 -11.76 -2.53 -1.49
N GLY A 24 -10.70 -1.73 -1.33
CA GLY A 24 -9.32 -2.16 -1.13
C GLY A 24 -8.45 -1.92 -2.37
N CYS A 25 -7.16 -1.63 -2.15
CA CYS A 25 -6.24 -1.22 -3.22
C CYS A 25 -6.09 -2.27 -4.33
N LYS A 26 -6.16 -3.58 -4.00
CA LYS A 26 -6.17 -4.67 -4.99
C LYS A 26 -7.44 -4.64 -5.86
N THR A 27 -8.60 -4.35 -5.28
CA THR A 27 -9.88 -4.36 -6.02
C THR A 27 -10.06 -3.14 -6.92
N ILE A 28 -9.57 -1.98 -6.48
CA ILE A 28 -9.62 -0.74 -7.27
C ILE A 28 -8.40 -0.57 -8.19
N GLU A 29 -7.50 -1.55 -8.23
CA GLU A 29 -6.26 -1.50 -9.02
C GLU A 29 -5.42 -0.24 -8.75
N GLY A 30 -5.36 0.19 -7.48
CA GLY A 30 -4.67 1.42 -7.10
C GLY A 30 -5.37 2.72 -7.49
N LYS A 31 -6.56 2.69 -8.10
CA LYS A 31 -7.38 3.88 -8.40
C LYS A 31 -8.14 4.33 -7.15
N VAL A 32 -7.45 5.13 -6.34
CA VAL A 32 -7.96 5.76 -5.14
C VAL A 32 -8.73 7.04 -5.48
N PHE A 33 -9.48 7.60 -4.52
CA PHE A 33 -10.33 8.77 -4.81
C PHE A 33 -9.53 10.00 -5.25
N TRP A 34 -8.26 10.11 -4.83
CA TRP A 34 -7.36 11.20 -5.20
C TRP A 34 -6.57 10.95 -6.50
N GLY A 35 -6.78 9.82 -7.18
CA GLY A 35 -6.09 9.47 -8.41
C GLY A 35 -5.51 8.05 -8.40
N GLU A 36 -4.35 7.87 -9.02
CA GLU A 36 -3.68 6.58 -9.11
C GLU A 36 -2.56 6.46 -8.08
N CYS A 37 -2.46 5.30 -7.43
CA CYS A 37 -1.41 5.02 -6.45
C CYS A 37 -0.12 4.57 -7.15
N ASP A 38 0.94 5.38 -7.07
CA ASP A 38 2.24 5.07 -7.66
C ASP A 38 2.84 3.77 -7.12
N LEU A 39 2.66 3.48 -5.83
CA LEU A 39 3.15 2.22 -5.24
C LEU A 39 2.43 1.01 -5.85
N TYR A 40 1.12 1.11 -6.09
CA TYR A 40 0.38 0.02 -6.74
C TYR A 40 0.89 -0.19 -8.17
N LYS A 41 1.01 0.89 -8.93
CA LYS A 41 1.54 0.86 -10.30
C LYS A 41 2.94 0.26 -10.35
N CYS A 42 3.83 0.70 -9.46
CA CYS A 42 5.20 0.18 -9.35
C CYS A 42 5.23 -1.33 -9.04
N ASN A 43 4.32 -1.82 -8.19
CA ASN A 43 4.22 -3.25 -7.92
C ASN A 43 3.67 -4.03 -9.11
N ALA A 44 2.65 -3.49 -9.79
CA ALA A 44 2.07 -4.09 -10.99
C ALA A 44 3.09 -4.19 -12.12
N GLU A 45 3.86 -3.12 -12.39
CA GLU A 45 4.93 -3.10 -13.39
C GLU A 45 6.06 -4.09 -13.06
N LYS A 46 6.35 -4.29 -11.78
CA LYS A 46 7.36 -5.24 -11.30
C LYS A 46 6.81 -6.67 -11.10
N GLY A 47 5.51 -6.90 -11.31
CA GLY A 47 4.88 -8.20 -11.12
C GLY A 47 4.93 -8.74 -9.67
N GLN A 48 4.97 -7.84 -8.69
CA GLN A 48 5.09 -8.19 -7.26
C GLN A 48 3.78 -7.92 -6.52
N GLU A 49 3.52 -8.74 -5.51
CA GLU A 49 2.23 -8.73 -4.83
C GLU A 49 2.10 -7.67 -3.73
N HIS A 50 3.23 -7.19 -3.20
CA HIS A 50 3.35 -6.10 -2.22
C HIS A 50 4.77 -5.54 -2.20
N CYS A 51 4.92 -4.29 -1.74
CA CYS A 51 6.21 -3.60 -1.66
C CYS A 51 7.25 -4.35 -0.82
N GLY A 52 6.82 -5.22 0.11
CA GLY A 52 7.69 -6.07 0.91
C GLY A 52 8.45 -7.14 0.09
N LYS A 53 7.94 -7.51 -1.09
CA LYS A 53 8.62 -8.41 -2.05
C LYS A 53 9.61 -7.69 -2.95
N CYS A 54 9.70 -6.37 -2.84
CA CYS A 54 10.61 -5.58 -3.67
C CYS A 54 12.06 -5.92 -3.31
N ALA A 55 12.91 -6.18 -4.30
CA ALA A 55 14.32 -6.48 -4.08
C ALA A 55 15.07 -5.33 -3.38
N GLN A 56 14.58 -4.10 -3.51
CA GLN A 56 15.13 -2.91 -2.86
C GLN A 56 14.36 -2.52 -1.58
N PHE A 57 13.59 -3.43 -0.99
CA PHE A 57 12.78 -3.12 0.19
C PHE A 57 13.64 -2.81 1.44
N PRO A 58 13.34 -1.74 2.20
CA PRO A 58 12.39 -0.66 1.89
C PRO A 58 12.96 0.30 0.84
N CYS A 59 12.27 0.48 -0.28
CA CYS A 59 12.70 1.38 -1.35
C CYS A 59 12.41 2.84 -0.99
N ASP A 60 13.11 3.78 -1.61
CA ASP A 60 12.97 5.20 -1.29
C ASP A 60 11.55 5.72 -1.53
N THR A 61 10.89 5.31 -2.63
CA THR A 61 9.47 5.63 -2.88
C THR A 61 8.56 5.18 -1.75
N LEU A 62 8.78 3.98 -1.19
CA LEU A 62 7.99 3.49 -0.06
C LEU A 62 8.30 4.28 1.21
N LYS A 63 9.58 4.61 1.45
CA LYS A 63 9.99 5.41 2.62
C LYS A 63 9.37 6.81 2.57
N GLU A 64 9.38 7.47 1.42
CA GLU A 64 8.77 8.78 1.24
C GLU A 64 7.25 8.72 1.48
N TRP A 65 6.58 7.71 0.92
CA TRP A 65 5.15 7.49 1.16
C TRP A 65 4.86 7.21 2.64
N ALA A 66 5.69 6.38 3.29
CA ALA A 66 5.54 6.04 4.69
C ALA A 66 5.80 7.25 5.60
N ALA A 67 6.78 8.10 5.26
CA ALA A 67 7.09 9.32 5.99
C ALA A 67 5.98 10.37 5.88
N SER A 68 5.31 10.47 4.72
CA SER A 68 4.20 11.41 4.51
C SER A 68 2.92 11.01 5.22
N GLU A 69 2.72 9.72 5.50
CA GLU A 69 1.40 9.20 5.88
C GLU A 69 1.45 8.35 7.16
N ASN A 70 2.17 7.24 7.13
CA ASN A 70 2.38 6.40 8.31
C ASN A 70 3.61 5.49 8.12
N SER A 71 4.60 5.62 9.01
CA SER A 71 5.84 4.84 8.99
C SER A 71 5.63 3.36 9.34
N GLU A 72 4.55 3.01 10.04
CA GLU A 72 4.19 1.63 10.42
C GLU A 72 3.95 0.73 9.21
N ARG A 73 3.66 1.30 8.04
CA ARG A 73 3.51 0.59 6.77
C ARG A 73 4.71 -0.30 6.44
N ILE A 74 5.92 0.20 6.70
CA ILE A 74 7.16 -0.55 6.44
C ILE A 74 7.27 -1.73 7.41
N ASP A 75 6.91 -1.54 8.67
CA ASP A 75 6.91 -2.60 9.68
C ASP A 75 5.87 -3.68 9.37
N ASN A 76 4.67 -3.28 8.94
CA ASN A 76 3.63 -4.19 8.48
C ASN A 76 4.09 -5.04 7.29
N LEU A 77 4.79 -4.44 6.33
CA LEU A 77 5.35 -5.17 5.19
C LEU A 77 6.45 -6.17 5.60
N ARG A 78 7.14 -5.96 6.72
CA ARG A 78 8.10 -6.94 7.26
C ARG A 78 7.43 -8.15 7.91
N LYS A 79 6.15 -8.03 8.25
CA LYS A 79 5.34 -9.08 8.88
C LYS A 79 4.54 -9.92 7.86
N LEU A 80 4.55 -9.53 6.59
CA LEU A 80 3.92 -10.21 5.44
C LEU A 80 4.91 -11.14 4.74
#